data_AF-A0A2K8SCH0-F1
#
_entry.id   AF-A0A2K8SCH0-F1
#
_cell.length_a   1.000
_cell.length_b   1.000
_cell.length_c   1.000
_cell.angle_alpha   90.00
_cell.angle_beta   90.00
_cell.angle_gamma   90.00
#
_symmetry.space_group_name_H-M   'P 1'
#
loop_
_entity.id
_entity.type
_entity.pdbx_description
1 polymer ?
#
loop_
_entity_poly.entity_id
_entity_poly.type
_entity_poly.pdbx_seq_one_letter_code
_entity_poly.pdbx_strand_id
1 'polypeptide(L)' 'MENKRCNWNSQNEQLIKYHDNEWAKIVHDDKTLFETLILETMQAGLSWLTVLLKREEFRKDSIILILF' A
#
# COMPACT_ATOMS: atom_id res chain seq x y z
N MET A 1 12.29 -9.22 23.04
CA MET A 1 12.12 -7.78 22.78
C MET A 1 10.70 -7.59 22.29
N GLU A 2 9.90 -6.82 23.01
CA GLU A 2 8.58 -6.42 22.55
C GLU A 2 8.78 -5.64 21.24
N ASN A 3 8.26 -6.17 20.13
CA ASN A 3 8.46 -5.57 18.81
C ASN A 3 7.55 -4.33 18.75
N LYS A 4 8.08 -3.18 19.20
CA LYS A 4 7.38 -1.89 19.16
C LYS A 4 7.17 -1.52 17.69
N ARG A 5 6.00 -1.86 17.17
CA ARG A 5 5.56 -1.41 15.85
C ARG A 5 5.26 0.09 15.88
N CYS A 6 5.32 0.72 14.71
CA CYS A 6 4.91 2.11 14.56
C CYS A 6 3.45 2.31 15.01
N ASN A 7 3.18 3.39 15.73
CA ASN A 7 1.87 3.64 16.35
C ASN A 7 0.69 3.60 15.36
N TRP A 8 0.93 3.88 14.08
CA TRP A 8 -0.10 3.99 13.05
C TRP A 8 -0.58 2.64 12.47
N ASN A 9 0.12 1.52 12.69
CA ASN A 9 -0.26 0.22 12.12
C ASN A 9 -0.91 -0.75 13.14
N SER A 10 -1.04 -0.33 14.40
CA SER A 10 -1.15 -1.23 15.56
C SER A 10 -2.44 -2.04 15.70
N GLN A 11 -3.46 -1.83 14.85
CA GLN A 11 -4.82 -2.32 15.12
C GLN A 11 -5.49 -3.10 13.97
N ASN A 12 -4.85 -3.24 12.81
CA ASN A 12 -5.43 -3.97 11.68
C ASN A 12 -4.41 -4.91 11.04
N GLU A 13 -4.80 -6.18 10.86
CA GLU A 13 -3.91 -7.23 10.33
C GLU A 13 -3.39 -6.90 8.93
N GLN A 14 -4.19 -6.27 8.07
CA GLN A 14 -3.78 -5.87 6.72
C GLN A 14 -2.72 -4.75 6.77
N LEU A 15 -2.91 -3.76 7.64
CA LEU A 15 -1.91 -2.70 7.85
C LEU A 15 -0.62 -3.25 8.47
N ILE A 16 -0.72 -4.22 9.39
CA ILE A 16 0.44 -4.88 9.99
C ILE A 16 1.22 -5.65 8.92
N LYS A 17 0.53 -6.45 8.09
CA LYS A 17 1.16 -7.21 7.00
C LYS A 17 1.83 -6.28 6.00
N TYR A 18 1.15 -5.22 5.58
CA TYR A 18 1.72 -4.20 4.70
C TYR A 18 2.96 -3.55 5.32
N HIS A 19 2.87 -3.11 6.57
CA HIS A 19 4.00 -2.48 7.25
C HIS A 19 5.22 -3.41 7.36
N ASP A 20 5.01 -4.63 7.85
CA ASP A 20 6.10 -5.56 8.14
C ASP A 20 6.73 -6.11 6.84
N ASN A 21 5.94 -6.20 5.75
CA ASN A 21 6.37 -6.85 4.52
C ASN A 21 6.69 -5.91 3.35
N GLU A 22 6.14 -4.71 3.31
CA GLU A 22 6.18 -3.83 2.13
C GLU A 22 6.64 -2.40 2.46
N TRP A 23 6.14 -1.81 3.54
CA TRP A 23 6.40 -0.40 3.87
C TRP A 23 7.89 -0.13 4.10
N ALA A 24 8.40 0.91 3.44
CA ALA A 24 9.79 1.35 3.51
C ALA A 24 10.85 0.28 3.12
N LYS A 25 10.44 -0.80 2.45
CA LYS A 25 11.39 -1.75 1.84
C LYS A 25 11.87 -1.23 0.49
N ILE A 26 13.13 -1.54 0.18
CA ILE A 26 13.74 -1.13 -1.09
C ILE A 26 13.09 -1.92 -2.22
N VAL A 27 12.61 -1.22 -3.24
CA VAL A 27 12.00 -1.77 -4.45
C VAL A 27 12.66 -1.12 -5.66
N HIS A 28 13.03 -1.93 -6.65
CA HIS A 28 13.62 -1.49 -7.91
C HIS A 28 12.78 -1.83 -9.14
N ASP A 29 11.64 -2.50 -8.95
CA ASP A 29 10.71 -2.83 -10.02
C ASP A 29 9.83 -1.63 -10.38
N ASP A 30 9.92 -1.16 -11.62
CA ASP A 30 9.23 0.04 -12.09
C ASP A 30 7.70 -0.06 -11.95
N LYS A 31 7.13 -1.26 -12.19
CA LYS A 31 5.68 -1.49 -12.05
C LYS A 31 5.23 -1.29 -10.63
N THR A 32 5.97 -1.85 -9.68
CA THR A 32 5.68 -1.73 -8.24
C THR A 32 5.86 -0.29 -7.75
N LEU A 33 6.91 0.40 -8.21
CA LEU A 33 7.12 1.82 -7.88
C LEU A 33 5.99 2.69 -8.41
N PHE A 34 5.60 2.49 -9.67
CA PHE A 34 4.52 3.23 -10.29
C PHE A 34 3.16 2.94 -9.64
N GLU A 35 2.87 1.66 -9.35
CA GLU A 35 1.67 1.28 -8.60
C GLU A 35 1.62 2.00 -7.24
N THR A 36 2.73 1.98 -6.49
CA THR A 36 2.80 2.65 -5.19
C THR A 36 2.53 4.15 -5.32
N LEU A 37 3.14 4.80 -6.31
CA LEU A 37 2.90 6.23 -6.59
C LEU A 37 1.42 6.51 -6.87
N ILE A 38 0.75 5.70 -7.68
CA ILE A 38 -0.68 5.86 -7.97
C ILE A 38 -1.53 5.67 -6.72
N LEU A 39 -1.27 4.63 -5.92
CA LEU A 39 -2.01 4.37 -4.68
C LEU A 39 -1.88 5.54 -3.67
N GLU A 40 -0.71 6.18 -3.59
CA GLU A 40 -0.49 7.38 -2.78
C GLU A 40 -1.36 8.56 -3.24
N THR A 41 -1.53 8.76 -4.56
CA THR A 41 -2.43 9.82 -5.07
C THR A 41 -3.90 9.55 -4.74
N MET A 42 -4.31 8.27 -4.72
CA MET A 42 -5.68 7.87 -4.37
C MET A 42 -6.00 8.05 -2.89
N GLN A 43 -4.99 8.21 -2.04
CA GLN A 43 -5.18 8.38 -0.60
C GLN A 43 -5.75 9.76 -0.21
N ALA A 44 -5.85 10.73 -1.13
CA ALA A 44 -6.30 12.08 -0.81
C ALA A 44 -7.65 12.11 -0.07
N GLY A 45 -7.61 12.44 1.22
CA GLY A 45 -8.79 12.48 2.10
C GLY A 45 -9.26 11.12 2.66
N LEU A 46 -8.52 10.04 2.44
CA LEU A 46 -8.82 8.69 2.90
C LEU A 46 -7.74 8.14 3.84
N SER A 47 -8.07 7.06 4.55
CA SER A 47 -7.08 6.29 5.30
C SER A 47 -6.28 5.38 4.37
N TRP A 48 -5.01 5.10 4.70
CA TRP A 48 -4.22 4.14 3.94
C TRP A 48 -4.83 2.72 3.94
N LEU A 49 -5.50 2.32 5.04
CA LEU A 49 -6.26 1.07 5.09
C LEU A 49 -7.34 1.02 4.01
N THR A 50 -8.05 2.12 3.77
CA THR A 50 -9.07 2.21 2.70
C THR A 50 -8.44 1.93 1.33
N VAL A 51 -7.26 2.49 1.06
CA VAL A 51 -6.53 2.27 -0.19
C VAL A 51 -6.08 0.81 -0.31
N LEU A 52 -5.48 0.24 0.74
CA LEU A 52 -5.02 -1.15 0.76
C LEU A 52 -6.16 -2.15 0.55
N LEU A 53 -7.34 -1.88 1.09
CA LEU A 53 -8.53 -2.72 0.91
C LEU A 53 -9.12 -2.64 -0.51
N LYS A 54 -8.79 -1.59 -1.28
CA LYS A 54 -9.23 -1.39 -2.67
C LYS A 54 -8.14 -1.67 -3.72
N ARG A 55 -6.94 -2.05 -3.27
CA ARG A 55 -5.77 -2.23 -4.13
C ARG A 55 -6.00 -3.27 -5.23
N GLU A 56 -6.65 -4.39 -4.91
CA GLU A 56 -6.95 -5.43 -5.89
C GLU A 56 -7.98 -4.97 -6.92
N GLU A 57 -8.98 -4.19 -6.51
CA GLU A 57 -9.94 -3.56 -7.41
C GLU A 57 -9.23 -2.56 -8.34
N PHE A 58 -8.32 -1.72 -7.83
CA PHE A 58 -7.55 -0.79 -8.67
C PHE A 58 -6.66 -1.49 -9.69
N ARG A 59 -6.14 -2.68 -9.36
CA ARG A 59 -5.40 -3.54 -10.30
C ARG A 59 -6.33 -4.09 -11.39
N LYS A 60 -7.52 -4.57 -11.02
CA LYS A 60 -8.50 -5.18 -11.95
C LYS A 60 -9.16 -4.16 -12.90
N ASP A 61 -9.57 -3.01 -12.37
CA ASP A 61 -10.28 -1.97 -13.12
C ASP A 61 -9.36 -1.19 -14.09
N SER A 62 -8.13 -1.68 -14.30
CA SER A 62 -7.13 -1.16 -15.22
C SER A 62 -6.62 0.25 -14.92
N ILE A 63 -7.00 0.88 -13.80
CA ILE A 63 -6.45 2.19 -13.41
C ILE A 63 -4.92 2.12 -13.27
N ILE A 64 -4.39 0.96 -12.86
CA ILE A 64 -2.94 0.71 -12.74
C ILE A 64 -2.37 0.01 -14.01
N LEU A 65 -3.20 -0.65 -14.83
CA LEU A 65 -2.77 -1.43 -16.00
C LEU A 65 -2.70 -0.64 -17.32
N ILE A 66 -3.29 0.56 -17.43
CA ILE A 66 -3.28 1.33 -18.70
C ILE A 66 -1.86 1.83 -19.09
N LEU A 67 -0.84 1.59 -18.26
CA LEU A 67 0.51 2.12 -18.47
C LEU A 67 1.58 1.06 -18.80
N PHE A 68 1.17 -0.19 -19.08
CA PHE A 68 2.03 -1.27 -19.59
C PHE A 68 1.28 -2.16 -20.59
#